data_AF-A0A0Q9ZWT6-F1
#
_entry.id   AF-A0A0Q9ZWT6-F1
#
_cell.length_a   1.000
_cell.length_b   1.000
_cell.length_c   1.000
_cell.angle_alpha   90.00
_cell.angle_beta   90.00
_cell.angle_gamma   90.00
#
_symmetry.space_group_name_H-M   'P 1'
#
loop_
_entity.id
_entity.type
_entity.pdbx_description
1 polymer ?
#
loop_
_entity_poly.entity_id
_entity_poly.type
_entity_poly.pdbx_seq_one_letter_code
_entity_poly.pdbx_strand_id
1 'polypeptide(L)' 'MALWLWCLLFILESLYCWWIIGYGGAKWIEGWKSFFLIDWFALDWNAEQIRFYVLLIWLASVIWFLLGVIKPELRGS' A
#
# COMPACT_ATOMS: atom_id res chain seq x y z
N MET A 1 -15.18 7.42 9.85
CA MET A 1 -15.38 6.10 9.17
C MET A 1 -15.71 4.94 10.13
N ALA A 2 -16.65 4.06 9.73
CA ALA A 2 -17.03 2.84 10.47
C ALA A 2 -15.89 1.79 10.55
N LEU A 3 -15.84 0.99 11.62
CA LEU A 3 -14.77 0.01 11.86
C LEU A 3 -14.71 -1.08 10.78
N TRP A 4 -15.85 -1.63 10.36
CA TRP A 4 -15.87 -2.68 9.33
C TRP A 4 -15.31 -2.18 8.00
N LEU A 5 -15.58 -0.92 7.65
CA LEU A 5 -15.08 -0.28 6.44
C LEU A 5 -13.58 0.01 6.56
N TRP A 6 -13.12 0.41 7.75
CA TRP A 6 -11.70 0.54 8.09
C TRP A 6 -10.95 -0.79 7.88
N CYS A 7 -11.50 -1.89 8.38
CA CYS A 7 -10.94 -3.23 8.17
C CYS A 7 -10.97 -3.64 6.69
N LEU A 8 -12.06 -3.39 5.98
CA LEU A 8 -12.19 -3.75 4.57
C LEU A 8 -11.14 -3.02 3.71
N LEU A 9 -10.95 -1.72 3.94
CA LEU A 9 -9.95 -0.92 3.23
C LEU A 9 -8.54 -1.44 3.49
N PHE A 10 -8.19 -1.70 4.75
CA PHE A 10 -6.88 -2.24 5.10
C PHE A 10 -6.63 -3.63 4.50
N ILE A 11 -7.66 -4.48 4.42
CA ILE A 11 -7.56 -5.79 3.75
C ILE A 11 -7.30 -5.62 2.25
N LEU A 12 -8.04 -4.74 1.57
CA LEU A 12 -7.86 -4.50 0.13
C LEU A 12 -6.48 -3.91 -0.18
N GLU A 13 -6.05 -2.93 0.60
CA GLU A 13 -4.70 -2.35 0.52
C GLU A 13 -3.64 -3.45 0.73
N SER A 14 -3.79 -4.27 1.78
CA SER A 14 -2.86 -5.36 2.06
C SER A 14 -2.78 -6.36 0.92
N LEU A 15 -3.91 -6.78 0.33
CA LEU A 15 -3.91 -7.69 -0.81
C LEU A 15 -3.15 -7.09 -2.01
N TYR A 16 -3.35 -5.80 -2.29
CA TYR A 16 -2.63 -5.09 -3.34
C TYR A 16 -1.12 -5.04 -3.07
N CYS A 17 -0.72 -4.63 -1.86
CA CYS A 17 0.69 -4.57 -1.46
C CYS A 17 1.35 -5.96 -1.54
N TRP A 18 0.69 -7.00 -1.05
CA TRP A 18 1.20 -8.37 -1.08
C TRP A 18 1.35 -8.90 -2.50
N TRP A 19 0.43 -8.57 -3.40
CA TRP A 19 0.57 -8.90 -4.82
C TRP A 19 1.81 -8.25 -5.44
N ILE A 20 2.09 -6.98 -5.13
CA ILE A 20 3.29 -6.27 -5.59
C ILE A 20 4.56 -6.91 -5.04
N ILE A 21 4.59 -7.16 -3.73
CA ILE A 21 5.78 -7.65 -3.01
C ILE A 21 6.12 -9.09 -3.41
N GLY A 22 5.13 -9.99 -3.40
CA GLY A 22 5.37 -11.44 -3.46
C GLY A 22 4.93 -12.15 -4.75
N TYR A 23 3.92 -11.65 -5.47
CA TYR A 23 3.25 -12.40 -6.54
C TYR A 23 3.48 -11.81 -7.94
N GLY A 24 4.61 -11.14 -8.15
CA GLY A 24 5.01 -10.64 -9.46
C GLY A 24 4.40 -9.29 -9.85
N GLY A 25 3.59 -8.66 -8.99
CA GLY A 25 3.02 -7.34 -9.26
C GLY A 25 4.09 -6.27 -9.51
N ALA A 26 5.20 -6.29 -8.77
CA ALA A 26 6.32 -5.38 -8.99
C ALA A 26 6.91 -5.45 -10.41
N LYS A 27 7.09 -6.67 -10.95
CA LYS A 27 7.56 -6.85 -12.34
C LYS A 27 6.51 -6.42 -13.36
N TRP A 28 5.23 -6.52 -13.01
CA TRP A 28 4.15 -6.12 -13.89
C TRP A 28 3.98 -4.60 -13.98
N ILE A 29 4.27 -3.86 -12.90
CA ILE A 29 4.20 -2.39 -12.82
C ILE A 29 5.51 -1.67 -13.10
N GLU A 30 6.63 -2.38 -13.19
CA GLU A 30 7.94 -1.81 -13.55
C GLU A 30 7.88 -0.98 -14.86
N GLY A 31 8.62 0.13 -14.90
CA GLY A 31 8.61 1.10 -15.99
C GLY A 31 7.44 2.09 -15.93
N TRP A 32 6.88 2.51 -17.06
CA TRP A 32 5.91 3.62 -17.10
C TRP A 32 4.64 3.43 -16.24
N LYS A 33 4.28 2.20 -15.86
CA LYS A 33 3.10 1.93 -15.03
C LYS A 33 3.31 2.31 -13.57
N SER A 34 4.54 2.25 -13.06
CA SER A 34 4.86 2.62 -11.66
C SER A 34 4.58 4.11 -11.41
N PHE A 35 4.71 4.95 -12.44
CA PHE A 35 4.32 6.36 -12.39
C PHE A 35 2.86 6.56 -11.95
N PHE A 36 1.95 5.70 -12.45
CA PHE A 36 0.52 5.81 -12.17
C PHE A 36 0.08 5.01 -10.94
N LEU A 37 0.75 3.89 -10.67
CA LEU A 37 0.33 2.91 -9.67
C LEU A 37 1.08 3.01 -8.35
N ILE A 38 2.20 3.72 -8.33
CA ILE A 38 2.98 4.03 -7.13
C ILE A 38 2.97 5.54 -6.93
N ASP A 39 3.76 6.28 -7.73
CA ASP A 39 3.83 7.74 -7.68
C ASP A 39 4.67 8.30 -8.84
N TRP A 40 4.61 9.61 -9.08
CA TRP A 40 5.24 10.28 -10.22
C TRP A 40 6.77 10.11 -10.29
N PHE A 41 7.45 9.90 -9.15
CA PHE A 41 8.90 9.69 -9.09
C PHE A 41 9.35 8.25 -9.38
N ALA A 42 8.41 7.31 -9.51
CA ALA A 42 8.75 5.89 -9.63
C ALA A 42 8.98 5.43 -11.08
N LEU A 43 8.92 6.34 -12.06
CA LEU A 43 8.90 6.04 -13.50
C LEU A 43 10.08 5.19 -13.98
N ASP A 44 11.25 5.38 -13.38
CA ASP A 44 12.50 4.68 -13.69
C ASP A 44 12.87 3.60 -12.68
N TRP A 45 11.95 3.26 -11.76
CA TRP A 45 12.22 2.28 -10.73
C TRP A 45 12.16 0.85 -11.26
N ASN A 46 13.11 0.05 -10.81
CA ASN A 46 13.11 -1.38 -11.04
C ASN A 46 12.17 -2.12 -10.06
N ALA A 47 11.88 -3.38 -10.36
CA ALA A 47 10.98 -4.20 -9.53
C ALA A 47 11.42 -4.31 -8.06
N GLU A 48 12.72 -4.29 -7.74
CA GLU A 48 13.19 -4.39 -6.34
C GLU A 48 12.95 -3.12 -5.55
N GLN A 49 13.21 -1.94 -6.14
CA GLN A 49 12.91 -0.64 -5.55
C GLN A 49 11.42 -0.49 -5.26
N ILE A 50 10.59 -0.90 -6.21
CA ILE A 50 9.13 -0.91 -6.09
C ILE A 50 8.69 -1.80 -4.92
N ARG A 51 9.21 -3.03 -4.81
CA ARG A 51 8.88 -3.94 -3.69
C ARG A 51 9.26 -3.33 -2.34
N PHE A 52 10.46 -2.77 -2.25
CA PHE A 52 10.96 -2.18 -1.00
C PHE A 52 10.10 -0.99 -0.58
N TYR A 53 9.80 -0.08 -1.51
CA TYR A 53 8.97 1.07 -1.21
C TYR A 53 7.55 0.68 -0.81
N VAL A 54 6.91 -0.24 -1.54
CA VAL A 54 5.56 -0.71 -1.20
C VAL A 54 5.53 -1.42 0.16
N LEU A 55 6.59 -2.13 0.53
CA LEU A 55 6.73 -2.68 1.88
C LEU A 55 6.78 -1.57 2.93
N LEU A 56 7.55 -0.50 2.72
CA LEU A 56 7.61 0.64 3.65
C LEU A 56 6.25 1.32 3.81
N ILE A 57 5.55 1.55 2.70
CA ILE A 57 4.19 2.12 2.72
C ILE A 57 3.24 1.21 3.47
N TRP A 58 3.24 -0.09 3.17
CA TRP A 58 2.38 -1.04 3.86
C TRP A 58 2.66 -1.10 5.38
N LEU A 59 3.92 -1.02 5.81
CA LEU A 59 4.28 -0.93 7.23
C LEU A 59 3.74 0.35 7.88
N ALA A 60 3.82 1.49 7.20
CA ALA A 60 3.21 2.73 7.69
C ALA A 60 1.68 2.60 7.78
N SER A 61 1.05 1.96 6.80
CA SER A 61 -0.39 1.67 6.80
C SER A 61 -0.81 0.73 7.93
N VAL A 62 0.00 -0.27 8.29
CA VAL A 62 -0.23 -1.13 9.46
C VAL A 62 -0.27 -0.29 10.74
N ILE A 63 0.71 0.60 10.93
CA ILE A 63 0.74 1.49 12.09
C ILE A 63 -0.51 2.37 12.12
N TRP A 64 -0.86 2.99 10.99
CA TRP A 64 -2.04 3.83 10.87
C TRP A 64 -3.34 3.05 11.14
N PHE A 65 -3.45 1.83 10.64
CA PHE A 65 -4.59 0.93 10.88
C PHE A 65 -4.76 0.64 12.36
N LEU A 66 -3.68 0.24 13.06
CA LEU A 66 -3.70 -0.04 14.49
C LEU A 66 -4.07 1.20 15.31
N LEU A 67 -3.53 2.37 14.96
CA LEU A 67 -3.90 3.63 15.58
C LEU A 67 -5.39 3.93 15.37
N GLY A 68 -5.95 3.68 14.19
CA GLY A 68 -7.38 3.84 13.92
C GLY A 68 -8.26 2.85 14.68
N VAL A 69 -7.79 1.63 14.95
CA VAL A 69 -8.50 0.66 15.81
C VAL A 69 -8.61 1.18 17.24
N ILE A 70 -7.51 1.71 17.80
CA ILE A 70 -7.44 2.22 19.18
C ILE A 70 -8.13 3.59 19.32
N LYS A 71 -7.93 4.48 18.35
CA LYS A 71 -8.44 5.86 18.34
C LYS A 71 -9.34 6.06 17.11
N PRO A 72 -10.67 5.93 17.27
CA PRO A 72 -11.62 6.04 16.16
C PRO A 72 -11.53 7.34 15.36
N GLU A 73 -11.11 8.44 16.00
CA GLU A 73 -10.91 9.77 15.41
C GLU A 73 -9.90 9.78 14.26
N LEU A 74 -8.97 8.82 14.23
CA LEU A 74 -7.92 8.72 13.20
C LEU A 74 -8.37 8.03 11.91
N ARG A 75 -9.56 7.41 11.89
CA ARG A 75 -10.08 6.72 10.69
C ARG A 75 -10.61 7.69 9.61
N GLY A 76 -10.45 9.00 9.82
CA GLY A 76 -11.17 10.05 9.11
C GLY A 76 -12.59 10.21 9.67
N SER A 77 -13.15 11.43 9.55
CA SER A 77 -14.55 11.73 9.89
C SER A 77 -15.50 10.82 9.12
#